data_AF-A0A527TWL7-F1
#
_entry.id   AF-A0A527TWL7-F1
#
_cell.length_a   1.000
_cell.length_b   1.000
_cell.length_c   1.000
_cell.angle_alpha   90.00
_cell.angle_beta   90.00
_cell.angle_gamma   90.00
#
_symmetry.space_group_name_H-M   'P 1'
#
loop_
_entity.id
_entity.type
_entity.pdbx_description
1 polymer ?
#
loop_
_entity_poly.entity_id
_entity_poly.type
_entity_poly.pdbx_seq_one_letter_code
_entity_poly.pdbx_strand_id
1 'polypeptide(L)'
;MSAFIVKRPGMHTSLGGISVTIYFRRSLLLEAASLLRRDGPAFFRHLSLSTAESELRDFVQDHFWRIGQSMILKRTDRSLLDHVTAEDVDYLAIQLAQSPLFAPTSIPTLYPIVPIAVEEAFEGQTFCVVSPDALVEGAALPEAWREAVVSHQFPPFADWDGRKESPTSWLLVRVPHMGTGRKLSAAILGSLALTVSAPYRYQFTGRKVFGGSCQLKVGTYSLRFHNSLTPALSENIILKRADRDWLSVLDGKISSNADADIRQIKALQYYYRAWFLDEAERFPINCMALDSLLGADGAATESVMTGARTLLGEEVEWERLSLLMRLRGSVMHGGAPDVYESSKYSKYYAKYGTDPITDMDAVVTECLRRSIFGASFVEQTDPYADIVEQQRELGRIPPAGSGKTILG
;
A
#
# COMPACT_ATOMS: atom_id res chain seq x y z
N MET A 1 17.72 -14.94 20.93
CA MET A 1 18.31 -14.47 22.20
C MET A 1 17.97 -12.99 22.32
N SER A 2 17.49 -12.54 23.46
CA SER A 2 17.33 -11.11 23.77
C SER A 2 18.08 -10.83 25.06
N ALA A 3 18.98 -9.85 25.04
CA ALA A 3 19.67 -9.35 26.22
C ALA A 3 19.23 -7.91 26.46
N PHE A 4 18.79 -7.60 27.68
CA PHE A 4 18.18 -6.33 28.02
C PHE A 4 18.37 -6.02 29.52
N ILE A 5 18.20 -4.76 29.89
CA ILE A 5 18.37 -4.30 31.27
C ILE A 5 17.00 -4.21 31.93
N VAL A 6 16.80 -4.99 32.98
CA VAL A 6 15.59 -4.93 33.79
C VAL A 6 15.73 -3.82 34.83
N LYS A 7 14.74 -2.93 34.86
CA LYS A 7 14.60 -1.86 35.86
C LYS A 7 13.23 -1.94 36.50
N ARG A 8 13.12 -1.50 37.76
CA ARG A 8 11.81 -1.35 38.41
C ARG A 8 11.05 -0.19 37.74
N PRO A 9 9.74 -0.32 37.46
CA PRO A 9 8.93 0.79 36.96
C PRO A 9 9.08 2.03 37.86
N GLY A 10 9.35 3.19 37.26
CA GLY A 10 9.53 4.47 37.98
C GLY A 10 10.96 4.84 38.38
N MET A 11 11.98 4.02 38.09
CA MET A 11 13.40 4.38 38.33
C MET A 11 14.00 5.25 37.21
N HIS A 12 14.77 6.29 37.60
CA HIS A 12 15.50 7.17 36.69
C HIS A 12 16.52 6.40 35.82
N THR A 13 16.68 6.77 34.56
CA THR A 13 17.53 6.08 33.57
C THR A 13 19.03 6.02 33.93
N SER A 14 19.51 6.94 34.75
CA SER A 14 20.91 7.03 35.22
C SER A 14 21.26 6.09 36.38
N LEU A 15 20.28 5.45 37.03
CA LEU A 15 20.50 4.48 38.10
C LEU A 15 20.44 3.06 37.53
N GLY A 16 21.40 2.23 37.95
CA GLY A 16 21.71 0.91 37.39
C GLY A 16 20.54 -0.07 37.31
N GLY A 17 20.74 -1.14 36.55
CA GLY A 17 19.77 -2.23 36.40
C GLY A 17 20.48 -3.58 36.27
N ILE A 18 19.69 -4.65 36.28
CA ILE A 18 20.22 -6.01 36.16
C ILE A 18 20.15 -6.41 34.69
N SER A 19 21.29 -6.78 34.11
CA SER A 19 21.31 -7.36 32.77
C SER A 19 20.72 -8.76 32.82
N VAL A 20 19.67 -8.98 32.02
CA VAL A 20 18.99 -10.27 31.87
C VAL A 20 19.11 -10.69 30.42
N THR A 21 19.36 -11.98 30.22
CA THR A 21 19.36 -12.60 28.88
C THR A 21 18.32 -13.71 28.85
N ILE A 22 17.35 -13.58 27.94
CA ILE A 22 16.32 -14.60 27.69
C ILE A 22 16.60 -15.28 26.35
N TYR A 23 16.51 -16.61 26.38
CA TYR A 23 16.60 -17.44 25.19
C TYR A 23 15.20 -17.89 24.76
N PHE A 24 14.80 -17.48 23.57
CA PHE A 24 13.55 -17.92 22.96
C PHE A 24 13.80 -19.17 22.12
N ARG A 25 13.02 -20.22 22.33
CA ARG A 25 13.01 -21.39 21.44
C ARG A 25 12.44 -20.97 20.10
N ARG A 26 13.26 -21.02 19.04
CA ARG A 26 12.91 -20.50 17.71
C ARG A 26 11.62 -21.09 17.15
N SER A 27 11.41 -22.40 17.28
CA SER A 27 10.21 -23.08 16.77
C SER A 27 8.93 -22.55 17.41
N LEU A 28 8.91 -22.40 18.75
CA LEU A 28 7.74 -21.89 19.48
C LEU A 28 7.49 -20.41 19.22
N LEU A 29 8.55 -19.60 19.10
CA LEU A 29 8.41 -18.19 18.76
C LEU A 29 7.86 -17.99 17.34
N LEU A 30 8.32 -18.81 16.38
CA LEU A 30 7.78 -18.82 15.01
C LEU A 30 6.31 -19.22 14.98
N GLU A 31 5.93 -20.23 15.75
CA GLU A 31 4.53 -20.67 15.89
C GLU A 31 3.67 -19.54 16.46
N ALA A 32 4.09 -18.92 17.57
CA ALA A 32 3.38 -17.79 18.19
C ALA A 32 3.28 -16.58 17.24
N ALA A 33 4.36 -16.22 16.54
CA ALA A 33 4.34 -15.16 15.54
C ALA A 33 3.41 -15.50 14.36
N SER A 34 3.32 -16.77 13.95
CA SER A 34 2.41 -17.22 12.90
C SER A 34 0.95 -17.13 13.34
N LEU A 35 0.65 -17.53 14.58
CA LEU A 35 -0.67 -17.36 15.19
C LEU A 35 -1.07 -15.88 15.27
N LEU A 36 -0.18 -15.01 15.75
CA LEU A 36 -0.44 -13.57 15.82
C LEU A 36 -0.74 -12.97 14.43
N ARG A 37 -0.04 -13.42 13.38
CA ARG A 37 -0.30 -12.95 12.01
C ARG A 37 -1.61 -13.48 11.42
N ARG A 38 -2.05 -14.67 11.84
CA ARG A 38 -3.28 -15.30 11.34
C ARG A 38 -4.52 -14.78 12.05
N ASP A 39 -4.47 -14.79 13.38
CA ASP A 39 -5.63 -14.62 14.27
C ASP A 39 -5.60 -13.29 15.03
N GLY A 40 -4.47 -12.58 15.05
CA GLY A 40 -4.34 -11.26 15.66
C GLY A 40 -4.92 -10.14 14.78
N PRO A 41 -4.70 -8.87 15.19
CA PRO A 41 -5.18 -7.72 14.43
C PRO A 41 -4.69 -7.72 12.97
N ALA A 42 -5.57 -7.30 12.06
CA ALA A 42 -5.37 -7.41 10.60
C ALA A 42 -4.03 -6.85 10.10
N PHE A 43 -3.50 -5.81 10.75
CA PHE A 43 -2.24 -5.18 10.34
C PHE A 43 -1.02 -6.12 10.40
N PHE A 44 -1.02 -7.14 11.28
CA PHE A 44 0.09 -8.10 11.38
C PHE A 44 0.26 -8.97 10.12
N ARG A 45 -0.83 -9.18 9.35
CA ARG A 45 -0.77 -9.89 8.07
C ARG A 45 0.22 -9.23 7.11
N HIS A 46 0.34 -7.91 7.21
CA HIS A 46 1.23 -7.09 6.40
C HIS A 46 2.68 -7.03 6.90
N LEU A 47 2.96 -7.50 8.11
CA LEU A 47 4.31 -7.51 8.68
C LEU A 47 5.03 -8.82 8.35
N SER A 48 6.37 -8.79 8.39
CA SER A 48 7.16 -10.02 8.30
C SER A 48 7.01 -10.84 9.59
N LEU A 49 7.28 -12.15 9.50
CA LEU A 49 7.39 -12.99 10.69
C LEU A 49 8.43 -12.44 11.65
N SER A 50 9.59 -12.00 11.16
CA SER A 50 10.65 -11.42 12.00
C SER A 50 10.22 -10.18 12.79
N THR A 51 9.36 -9.34 12.22
CA THR A 51 8.78 -8.19 12.95
C THR A 51 7.83 -8.68 14.04
N ALA A 52 6.91 -9.58 13.72
CA ALA A 52 5.99 -10.15 14.72
C ALA A 52 6.74 -10.86 15.86
N GLU A 53 7.81 -11.61 15.55
CA GLU A 53 8.71 -12.20 16.54
C GLU A 53 9.36 -11.13 17.43
N SER A 54 9.81 -10.02 16.85
CA SER A 54 10.43 -8.94 17.62
C SER A 54 9.43 -8.33 18.60
N GLU A 55 8.25 -7.97 18.13
CA GLU A 55 7.19 -7.38 18.95
C GLU A 55 6.77 -8.30 20.11
N LEU A 56 6.69 -9.62 19.86
CA LEU A 56 6.45 -10.61 20.92
C LEU A 56 7.60 -10.69 21.94
N ARG A 57 8.84 -10.62 21.47
CA ARG A 57 10.02 -10.60 22.37
C ARG A 57 10.05 -9.31 23.19
N ASP A 58 9.72 -8.18 22.59
CA ASP A 58 9.75 -6.87 23.24
C ASP A 58 8.64 -6.82 24.31
N PHE A 59 7.45 -7.33 24.01
CA PHE A 59 6.39 -7.52 25.01
C PHE A 59 6.86 -8.32 26.24
N VAL A 60 7.54 -9.47 26.04
CA VAL A 60 8.07 -10.27 27.15
C VAL A 60 9.14 -9.51 27.93
N GLN A 61 10.01 -8.76 27.26
CA GLN A 61 11.05 -7.96 27.89
C GLN A 61 10.46 -6.86 28.78
N ASP A 62 9.47 -6.14 28.28
CA ASP A 62 8.81 -5.03 28.98
C ASP A 62 8.10 -5.49 30.26
N HIS A 63 7.61 -6.73 30.27
CA HIS A 63 6.90 -7.32 31.41
C HIS A 63 7.77 -8.21 32.29
N PHE A 64 9.05 -8.42 31.92
CA PHE A 64 9.92 -9.34 32.63
C PHE A 64 10.14 -8.95 34.09
N TRP A 65 10.15 -7.65 34.42
CA TRP A 65 10.36 -7.20 35.80
C TRP A 65 9.33 -7.78 36.78
N ARG A 66 8.11 -8.06 36.31
CA ARG A 66 7.01 -8.59 37.13
C ARG A 66 7.13 -10.10 37.28
N ILE A 67 7.28 -10.80 36.17
CA ILE A 67 7.24 -12.26 36.11
C ILE A 67 8.60 -12.92 36.41
N GLY A 68 9.68 -12.15 36.27
CA GLY A 68 11.05 -12.61 36.43
C GLY A 68 11.60 -12.48 37.84
N GLN A 69 10.82 -11.99 38.81
CA GLN A 69 11.33 -11.66 40.16
C GLN A 69 11.98 -12.84 40.87
N SER A 70 11.40 -14.03 40.75
CA SER A 70 11.91 -15.27 41.33
C SER A 70 13.25 -15.73 40.71
N MET A 71 13.59 -15.22 39.52
CA MET A 71 14.75 -15.56 38.69
C MET A 71 15.83 -14.48 38.66
N ILE A 72 15.59 -13.31 39.26
CA ILE A 72 16.60 -12.26 39.36
C ILE A 72 17.86 -12.81 40.06
N LEU A 73 19.03 -12.61 39.44
CA LEU A 73 20.35 -13.11 39.88
C LEU A 73 20.52 -14.64 39.87
N LYS A 74 19.58 -15.40 39.30
CA LYS A 74 19.71 -16.85 39.13
C LYS A 74 19.99 -17.21 37.66
N ARG A 75 20.90 -18.15 37.44
CA ARG A 75 21.05 -18.82 36.15
C ARG A 75 20.17 -20.07 36.15
N THR A 76 19.30 -20.20 35.17
CA THR A 76 18.44 -21.37 34.99
C THR A 76 18.47 -21.82 33.54
N ASP A 77 18.37 -23.13 33.33
CA ASP A 77 18.23 -23.81 32.04
C ASP A 77 16.78 -24.23 31.75
N ARG A 78 15.87 -23.96 32.70
CA ARG A 78 14.44 -24.28 32.63
C ARG A 78 13.63 -23.19 31.92
N SER A 79 12.39 -23.50 31.59
CA SER A 79 11.48 -22.53 30.97
C SER A 79 11.12 -21.42 31.95
N LEU A 80 10.86 -20.21 31.44
CA LEU A 80 10.30 -19.12 32.24
C LEU A 80 8.96 -19.56 32.89
N LEU A 81 8.18 -20.36 32.16
CA LEU A 81 6.89 -20.87 32.61
C LEU A 81 7.01 -21.73 33.89
N ASP A 82 8.16 -22.37 34.12
CA ASP A 82 8.38 -23.23 35.29
C ASP A 82 8.60 -22.43 36.59
N HIS A 83 8.80 -21.12 36.48
CA HIS A 83 9.16 -20.22 37.60
C HIS A 83 8.15 -19.10 37.85
N VAL A 84 7.14 -18.99 36.99
CA VAL A 84 6.04 -18.03 37.12
C VAL A 84 4.84 -18.70 37.78
N THR A 85 4.09 -17.94 38.57
CA THR A 85 2.86 -18.42 39.18
C THR A 85 1.69 -18.36 38.19
N ALA A 86 0.56 -19.00 38.50
CA ALA A 86 -0.67 -18.84 37.72
C ALA A 86 -1.12 -17.36 37.66
N GLU A 87 -0.95 -16.61 38.76
CA GLU A 87 -1.25 -15.18 38.82
C GLU A 87 -0.37 -14.36 37.86
N ASP A 88 0.90 -14.71 37.72
CA ASP A 88 1.81 -14.05 36.76
C ASP A 88 1.40 -14.34 35.31
N VAL A 89 0.93 -15.56 35.02
CA VAL A 89 0.42 -15.92 33.68
C VAL A 89 -0.85 -15.15 33.36
N ASP A 90 -1.80 -15.08 34.30
CA ASP A 90 -3.03 -14.32 34.15
C ASP A 90 -2.74 -12.82 33.95
N TYR A 91 -1.78 -12.27 34.72
CA TYR A 91 -1.30 -10.91 34.54
C TYR A 91 -0.77 -10.69 33.11
N LEU A 92 0.11 -11.57 32.61
CA LEU A 92 0.63 -11.45 31.25
C LEU A 92 -0.47 -11.56 30.20
N ALA A 93 -1.44 -12.44 30.38
CA ALA A 93 -2.57 -12.57 29.46
C ALA A 93 -3.39 -11.28 29.39
N ILE A 94 -3.68 -10.66 30.54
CA ILE A 94 -4.38 -9.36 30.61
C ILE A 94 -3.55 -8.26 29.95
N GLN A 95 -2.25 -8.16 30.26
CA GLN A 95 -1.37 -7.16 29.67
C GLN A 95 -1.21 -7.37 28.15
N LEU A 96 -1.15 -8.61 27.69
CA LEU A 96 -1.07 -8.94 26.26
C LEU A 96 -2.33 -8.48 25.53
N ALA A 97 -3.51 -8.75 26.09
CA ALA A 97 -4.80 -8.33 25.54
C ALA A 97 -4.93 -6.80 25.47
N GLN A 98 -4.35 -6.07 26.43
CA GLN A 98 -4.34 -4.60 26.48
C GLN A 98 -3.20 -3.97 25.68
N SER A 99 -2.19 -4.75 25.28
CA SER A 99 -1.02 -4.23 24.57
C SER A 99 -1.36 -3.83 23.14
N PRO A 100 -0.51 -3.01 22.48
CA PRO A 100 -0.65 -2.70 21.06
C PRO A 100 -0.67 -3.93 20.13
N LEU A 101 -0.25 -5.11 20.61
CA LEU A 101 -0.33 -6.36 19.87
C LEU A 101 -1.77 -6.84 19.64
N PHE A 102 -2.69 -6.56 20.56
CA PHE A 102 -4.09 -7.01 20.49
C PHE A 102 -5.10 -5.86 20.54
N ALA A 103 -4.71 -4.71 21.11
CA ALA A 103 -5.46 -3.46 21.11
C ALA A 103 -4.66 -2.34 20.40
N PRO A 104 -4.40 -2.46 19.08
CA PRO A 104 -3.59 -1.49 18.36
C PRO A 104 -4.23 -0.09 18.37
N THR A 105 -3.45 0.92 18.75
CA THR A 105 -3.85 2.32 18.58
C THR A 105 -3.53 2.77 17.17
N SER A 106 -4.49 3.38 16.48
CA SER A 106 -4.25 3.92 15.14
C SER A 106 -3.43 5.20 15.22
N ILE A 107 -2.31 5.23 14.48
CA ILE A 107 -1.36 6.35 14.51
C ILE A 107 -1.39 7.03 13.14
N PRO A 108 -1.72 8.34 13.06
CA PRO A 108 -1.66 9.08 11.81
C PRO A 108 -0.25 9.09 11.24
N THR A 109 -0.13 8.71 9.97
CA THR A 109 1.11 8.81 9.20
C THR A 109 0.86 9.69 7.98
N LEU A 110 1.56 10.81 7.90
CA LEU A 110 1.51 11.78 6.81
C LEU A 110 2.54 11.44 5.73
N TYR A 111 2.12 11.53 4.47
CA TYR A 111 2.96 11.41 3.30
C TYR A 111 2.75 12.66 2.41
N PRO A 112 3.80 13.41 2.08
CA PRO A 112 3.71 14.48 1.10
C PRO A 112 3.49 13.89 -0.29
N ILE A 113 2.57 14.46 -1.06
CA ILE A 113 2.29 14.08 -2.45
C ILE A 113 2.31 15.33 -3.34
N VAL A 114 2.92 15.21 -4.52
CA VAL A 114 3.22 16.35 -5.42
C VAL A 114 2.32 16.37 -6.66
N PRO A 115 2.17 15.30 -7.45
CA PRO A 115 1.37 15.32 -8.66
C PRO A 115 -0.11 15.02 -8.38
N ILE A 116 -0.59 15.26 -7.16
CA ILE A 116 -1.99 15.09 -6.77
C ILE A 116 -2.43 16.42 -6.15
N ALA A 117 -3.40 17.07 -6.77
CA ALA A 117 -4.04 18.26 -6.25
C ALA A 117 -5.45 17.91 -5.78
N VAL A 118 -5.88 18.54 -4.70
CA VAL A 118 -7.17 18.26 -4.05
C VAL A 118 -8.03 19.51 -4.12
N GLU A 119 -9.08 19.46 -4.93
CA GLU A 119 -10.13 20.49 -4.93
C GLU A 119 -11.14 20.22 -3.81
N GLU A 120 -11.51 18.95 -3.61
CA GLU A 120 -12.40 18.52 -2.52
C GLU A 120 -11.68 17.48 -1.66
N ALA A 121 -11.52 17.78 -0.37
CA ALA A 121 -10.89 16.86 0.58
C ALA A 121 -11.66 15.54 0.70
N PHE A 122 -10.94 14.43 0.66
CA PHE A 122 -11.48 13.14 1.06
C PHE A 122 -11.04 12.81 2.49
N GLU A 123 -12.01 12.63 3.38
CA GLU A 123 -11.78 12.21 4.76
C GLU A 123 -12.48 10.87 5.04
N GLY A 124 -11.73 9.77 4.88
CA GLY A 124 -12.15 8.42 5.25
C GLY A 124 -11.75 8.06 6.68
N GLN A 125 -12.17 6.87 7.13
CA GLN A 125 -11.80 6.32 8.42
C GLN A 125 -10.31 5.93 8.44
N THR A 126 -9.85 5.19 7.43
CA THR A 126 -8.48 4.69 7.38
C THR A 126 -7.51 5.69 6.76
N PHE A 127 -7.94 6.43 5.75
CA PHE A 127 -7.09 7.41 5.08
C PHE A 127 -7.81 8.70 4.71
N CYS A 128 -7.02 9.76 4.51
CA CYS A 128 -7.49 11.04 3.97
C CYS A 128 -6.56 11.48 2.83
N VAL A 129 -7.12 12.18 1.85
CA VAL A 129 -6.33 12.93 0.85
C VAL A 129 -6.82 14.37 0.87
N VAL A 130 -5.95 15.28 1.27
CA VAL A 130 -6.32 16.65 1.62
C VAL A 130 -5.32 17.66 1.03
N SER A 131 -5.80 18.86 0.73
CA SER A 131 -4.91 19.99 0.44
C SER A 131 -4.13 20.39 1.70
N PRO A 132 -3.04 21.16 1.58
CA PRO A 132 -2.33 21.71 2.72
C PRO A 132 -3.25 22.49 3.68
N ASP A 133 -4.14 23.34 3.17
CA ASP A 133 -5.04 24.12 4.03
C ASP A 133 -6.02 23.20 4.79
N ALA A 134 -6.64 22.25 4.08
CA ALA A 134 -7.57 21.30 4.67
C ALA A 134 -6.93 20.35 5.70
N LEU A 135 -5.59 20.17 5.68
CA LEU A 135 -4.90 19.32 6.64
C LEU A 135 -5.05 19.82 8.09
N VAL A 136 -5.00 21.14 8.29
CA VAL A 136 -5.06 21.78 9.62
C VAL A 136 -6.46 22.29 9.96
N GLU A 137 -7.24 22.67 8.96
CA GLU A 137 -8.63 23.12 9.14
C GLU A 137 -9.62 21.97 9.33
N GLY A 138 -9.33 20.80 8.74
CA GLY A 138 -10.22 19.65 8.70
C GLY A 138 -10.16 18.72 9.92
N ALA A 139 -10.88 17.60 9.85
CA ALA A 139 -10.86 16.55 10.87
C ALA A 139 -9.77 15.49 10.60
N ALA A 140 -8.97 15.68 9.54
CA ALA A 140 -7.91 14.77 9.15
C ALA A 140 -6.91 14.50 10.29
N LEU A 141 -6.46 15.55 10.99
CA LEU A 141 -5.51 15.47 12.10
C LEU A 141 -6.19 15.49 13.49
N PRO A 142 -5.65 14.73 14.46
CA PRO A 142 -6.00 14.91 15.86
C PRO A 142 -5.73 16.35 16.31
N GLU A 143 -6.60 16.87 17.18
CA GLU A 143 -6.56 18.26 17.66
C GLU A 143 -5.17 18.67 18.19
N ALA A 144 -4.52 17.79 18.96
CA ALA A 144 -3.19 18.00 19.52
C ALA A 144 -2.08 18.27 18.48
N TRP A 145 -2.31 17.95 17.20
CA TRP A 145 -1.34 18.14 16.12
C TRP A 145 -1.65 19.34 15.22
N ARG A 146 -2.86 19.91 15.28
CA ARG A 146 -3.28 20.97 14.33
C ARG A 146 -2.43 22.23 14.44
N GLU A 147 -2.01 22.60 15.66
CA GLU A 147 -1.16 23.77 15.90
C GLU A 147 0.33 23.50 15.67
N ALA A 148 0.76 22.24 15.81
CA ALA A 148 2.17 21.84 15.66
C ALA A 148 2.57 21.62 14.19
N VAL A 149 1.58 21.41 13.31
CA VAL A 149 1.77 21.09 11.90
C VAL A 149 1.79 22.35 11.05
N VAL A 150 2.86 22.54 10.26
CA VAL A 150 2.92 23.54 9.20
C VAL A 150 2.60 22.85 7.87
N SER A 151 1.36 22.97 7.42
CA SER A 151 0.82 22.12 6.36
C SER A 151 1.40 22.37 4.96
N HIS A 152 1.94 23.55 4.67
CA HIS A 152 2.53 23.89 3.37
C HIS A 152 4.01 23.48 3.22
N GLN A 153 4.54 22.68 4.15
CA GLN A 153 5.91 22.19 4.10
C GLN A 153 6.04 20.73 4.53
N PHE A 154 7.06 20.06 4.00
CA PHE A 154 7.58 18.79 4.47
C PHE A 154 9.07 18.95 4.81
N PRO A 155 9.51 18.51 6.00
CA PRO A 155 8.72 18.03 7.14
C PRO A 155 7.73 19.08 7.68
N PRO A 156 6.56 18.65 8.20
CA PRO A 156 5.48 19.57 8.52
C PRO A 156 5.64 20.21 9.91
N PHE A 157 6.85 20.58 10.33
CA PHE A 157 7.10 21.12 11.67
C PHE A 157 7.87 22.43 11.64
N ALA A 158 7.41 23.41 12.40
CA ALA A 158 7.99 24.75 12.41
C ALA A 158 9.43 24.76 12.93
N ASP A 159 9.73 23.88 13.89
CA ASP A 159 11.04 23.70 14.53
C ASP A 159 12.05 22.92 13.67
N TRP A 160 11.67 22.47 12.47
CA TRP A 160 12.57 21.76 11.58
C TRP A 160 13.51 22.75 10.85
N ASP A 161 14.82 22.63 11.09
CA ASP A 161 15.86 23.47 10.48
C ASP A 161 16.52 22.85 9.24
N GLY A 162 16.12 21.64 8.84
CA GLY A 162 16.69 20.93 7.71
C GLY A 162 16.08 21.32 6.35
N ARG A 163 16.22 20.41 5.37
CA ARG A 163 15.58 20.54 4.05
C ARG A 163 14.06 20.67 4.19
N LYS A 164 13.50 21.69 3.55
CA LYS A 164 12.05 21.95 3.44
C LYS A 164 11.63 21.84 1.98
N GLU A 165 10.49 21.19 1.75
CA GLU A 165 9.87 21.03 0.44
C GLU A 165 8.38 21.33 0.56
N SER A 166 7.73 21.83 -0.50
CA SER A 166 6.30 22.19 -0.44
C SER A 166 5.46 21.14 -1.15
N PRO A 167 4.64 20.36 -0.41
CA PRO A 167 3.75 19.38 -1.03
C PRO A 167 2.55 20.07 -1.68
N THR A 168 2.00 19.45 -2.73
CA THR A 168 0.76 19.92 -3.34
C THR A 168 -0.45 19.44 -2.55
N SER A 169 -0.37 18.24 -1.99
CA SER A 169 -1.39 17.66 -1.10
C SER A 169 -0.74 16.72 -0.08
N TRP A 170 -1.55 16.23 0.85
CA TRP A 170 -1.16 15.23 1.84
C TRP A 170 -2.00 13.97 1.71
N LEU A 171 -1.33 12.83 1.77
CA LEU A 171 -1.95 11.55 2.06
C LEU A 171 -1.73 11.24 3.55
N LEU A 172 -2.82 11.13 4.31
CA LEU A 172 -2.80 10.68 5.69
C LEU A 172 -3.30 9.25 5.75
N VAL A 173 -2.57 8.36 6.42
CA VAL A 173 -2.98 6.97 6.66
C VAL A 173 -2.94 6.68 8.15
N ARG A 174 -4.06 6.20 8.71
CA ARG A 174 -4.21 5.88 10.13
C ARG A 174 -3.97 4.39 10.34
N VAL A 175 -2.78 4.05 10.82
CA VAL A 175 -2.36 2.66 11.04
C VAL A 175 -1.55 2.52 12.33
N PRO A 176 -1.61 1.37 13.00
CA PRO A 176 -0.81 1.13 14.19
C PRO A 176 0.68 0.96 13.91
N HIS A 177 1.03 0.58 12.68
CA HIS A 177 2.42 0.32 12.29
C HIS A 177 2.76 0.94 10.93
N MET A 178 3.88 1.67 10.87
CA MET A 178 4.31 2.42 9.69
C MET A 178 4.53 1.53 8.45
N GLY A 179 5.02 0.31 8.64
CA GLY A 179 5.18 -0.67 7.55
C GLY A 179 3.85 -1.03 6.86
N THR A 180 2.74 -1.01 7.61
CA THR A 180 1.39 -1.18 7.07
C THR A 180 0.97 0.07 6.30
N GLY A 181 1.29 1.26 6.82
CA GLY A 181 1.00 2.54 6.18
C GLY A 181 1.55 2.62 4.75
N ARG A 182 2.79 2.17 4.52
CA ARG A 182 3.40 2.14 3.18
C ARG A 182 2.69 1.20 2.20
N LYS A 183 2.15 0.07 2.69
CA LYS A 183 1.41 -0.88 1.84
C LYS A 183 0.02 -0.34 1.48
N LEU A 184 -0.64 0.32 2.43
CA LEU A 184 -1.93 0.95 2.18
C LEU A 184 -1.78 2.18 1.28
N SER A 185 -0.73 3.00 1.47
CA SER A 185 -0.44 4.13 0.58
C SER A 185 -0.20 3.66 -0.86
N ALA A 186 0.47 2.52 -1.06
CA ALA A 186 0.61 1.92 -2.39
C ALA A 186 -0.74 1.54 -3.00
N ALA A 187 -1.66 0.94 -2.24
CA ALA A 187 -3.00 0.62 -2.75
C ALA A 187 -3.80 1.89 -3.11
N ILE A 188 -3.74 2.92 -2.26
CA ILE A 188 -4.44 4.20 -2.44
C ILE A 188 -3.91 4.94 -3.68
N LEU A 189 -2.59 5.02 -3.82
CA LEU A 189 -1.97 5.67 -4.97
C LEU A 189 -2.13 4.82 -6.24
N GLY A 190 -2.20 3.49 -6.12
CA GLY A 190 -2.55 2.60 -7.22
C GLY A 190 -3.97 2.84 -7.74
N SER A 191 -4.93 3.11 -6.86
CA SER A 191 -6.29 3.49 -7.31
C SER A 191 -6.34 4.88 -7.94
N LEU A 192 -5.53 5.82 -7.47
CA LEU A 192 -5.42 7.14 -8.10
C LEU A 192 -4.74 7.05 -9.47
N ALA A 193 -3.75 6.16 -9.65
CA ALA A 193 -3.18 5.91 -10.96
C ALA A 193 -4.21 5.40 -11.99
N LEU A 194 -5.24 4.67 -11.54
CA LEU A 194 -6.34 4.22 -12.40
C LEU A 194 -7.21 5.37 -12.90
N THR A 195 -7.23 6.53 -12.25
CA THR A 195 -8.06 7.67 -12.71
C THR A 195 -7.41 8.39 -13.88
N VAL A 196 -6.10 8.24 -14.07
CA VAL A 196 -5.37 8.85 -15.19
C VAL A 196 -5.63 8.02 -16.45
N SER A 197 -5.94 8.70 -17.56
CA SER A 197 -6.13 7.99 -18.83
C SER A 197 -4.83 7.39 -19.34
N ALA A 198 -4.96 6.27 -20.06
CA ALA A 198 -3.82 5.43 -20.44
C ALA A 198 -2.68 6.19 -21.15
N PRO A 199 -2.94 7.15 -22.08
CA PRO A 199 -1.88 7.88 -22.75
C PRO A 199 -0.99 8.72 -21.82
N TYR A 200 -1.53 9.21 -20.70
CA TYR A 200 -0.83 10.14 -19.80
C TYR A 200 -0.29 9.45 -18.54
N ARG A 201 -0.81 8.26 -18.17
CA ARG A 201 -0.48 7.57 -16.92
C ARG A 201 1.02 7.32 -16.74
N TYR A 202 1.73 7.12 -17.83
CA TYR A 202 3.16 6.81 -17.86
C TYR A 202 4.02 7.92 -18.49
N GLN A 203 3.45 9.10 -18.71
CA GLN A 203 4.19 10.26 -19.19
C GLN A 203 4.91 10.95 -18.03
N PHE A 204 6.14 10.52 -17.80
CA PHE A 204 7.00 11.12 -16.79
C PHE A 204 7.82 12.27 -17.38
N THR A 205 7.99 13.33 -16.59
CA THR A 205 8.70 14.54 -16.97
C THR A 205 9.86 14.80 -16.02
N GLY A 206 10.66 15.83 -16.29
CA GLY A 206 11.68 16.33 -15.35
C GLY A 206 11.11 17.04 -14.12
N ARG A 207 9.79 16.96 -13.87
CA ARG A 207 9.13 17.59 -12.72
C ARG A 207 9.77 17.10 -11.41
N LYS A 208 10.18 18.05 -10.56
CA LYS A 208 10.72 17.74 -9.24
C LYS A 208 9.61 17.12 -8.38
N VAL A 209 9.84 15.89 -7.93
CA VAL A 209 9.02 15.21 -6.92
C VAL A 209 9.90 14.83 -5.72
N PHE A 210 9.28 14.74 -4.55
CA PHE A 210 9.97 14.35 -3.33
C PHE A 210 9.06 13.46 -2.48
N GLY A 211 9.65 12.78 -1.50
CA GLY A 211 8.90 11.89 -0.62
C GLY A 211 9.46 11.86 0.78
N GLY A 212 8.68 11.21 1.63
CA GLY A 212 9.01 10.99 3.02
C GLY A 212 7.75 10.60 3.78
N SER A 213 7.89 10.41 5.08
CA SER A 213 6.77 10.11 5.96
C SER A 213 6.99 10.71 7.33
N CYS A 214 5.89 11.12 7.95
CA CYS A 214 5.87 11.56 9.32
C CYS A 214 4.80 10.81 10.10
N GLN A 215 5.19 10.11 11.17
CA GLN A 215 4.26 9.43 12.06
C GLN A 215 4.05 10.25 13.33
N LEU A 216 2.79 10.56 13.63
CA LEU A 216 2.37 11.48 14.68
C LEU A 216 1.89 10.72 15.93
N LYS A 217 2.74 10.60 16.95
CA LYS A 217 2.42 9.93 18.23
C LYS A 217 2.12 10.96 19.32
N VAL A 218 1.41 10.60 20.38
CA VAL A 218 1.15 11.57 21.47
C VAL A 218 2.48 12.08 22.05
N GLY A 219 2.70 13.40 21.96
CA GLY A 219 3.89 14.09 22.49
C GLY A 219 5.19 13.91 21.69
N THR A 220 5.19 13.20 20.56
CA THR A 220 6.40 13.00 19.75
C THR A 220 6.09 12.62 18.30
N TYR A 221 7.00 12.89 17.37
CA TYR A 221 6.88 12.45 15.99
C TYR A 221 8.10 11.64 15.57
N SER A 222 7.93 10.84 14.52
CA SER A 222 9.08 10.27 13.78
C SER A 222 9.03 10.72 12.34
N LEU A 223 10.20 10.98 11.77
CA LEU A 223 10.38 11.51 10.42
C LEU A 223 11.31 10.58 9.63
N ARG A 224 10.95 10.28 8.38
CA ARG A 224 11.81 9.54 7.46
C ARG A 224 11.76 10.16 6.07
N PHE A 225 12.91 10.39 5.47
CA PHE A 225 13.02 10.75 4.05
C PHE A 225 13.14 9.48 3.21
N HIS A 226 12.45 9.45 2.07
CA HIS A 226 12.54 8.38 1.07
C HIS A 226 12.09 8.90 -0.30
N ASN A 227 12.13 8.04 -1.32
CA ASN A 227 11.64 8.39 -2.66
C ASN A 227 10.18 8.84 -2.62
N SER A 228 9.81 9.68 -3.59
CA SER A 228 8.41 10.06 -3.85
C SER A 228 7.51 8.83 -3.94
N LEU A 229 6.29 8.94 -3.42
CA LEU A 229 5.28 7.89 -3.57
C LEU A 229 4.54 7.98 -4.90
N THR A 230 4.83 8.97 -5.73
CA THR A 230 4.23 9.13 -7.06
C THR A 230 5.31 9.42 -8.09
N PRO A 231 5.15 8.98 -9.35
CA PRO A 231 6.06 9.37 -10.42
C PRO A 231 5.94 10.86 -10.75
N ALA A 232 6.90 11.38 -11.51
CA ALA A 232 6.93 12.78 -11.95
C ALA A 232 5.99 13.02 -13.15
N LEU A 233 4.68 12.83 -12.93
CA LEU A 233 3.66 13.00 -13.98
C LEU A 233 3.74 14.38 -14.64
N SER A 234 3.44 14.43 -15.94
CA SER A 234 3.26 15.67 -16.70
C SER A 234 2.18 16.56 -16.09
N GLU A 235 1.03 15.96 -15.75
CA GLU A 235 -0.13 16.66 -15.20
C GLU A 235 -0.45 16.21 -13.77
N ASN A 236 -1.18 17.06 -13.05
CA ASN A 236 -1.71 16.71 -11.75
C ASN A 236 -2.94 15.80 -11.88
N ILE A 237 -3.02 14.79 -11.02
CA ILE A 237 -4.27 14.12 -10.70
C ILE A 237 -5.08 15.08 -9.84
N ILE A 238 -6.19 15.59 -10.36
CA ILE A 238 -7.11 16.47 -9.63
C ILE A 238 -8.21 15.63 -8.96
N LEU A 239 -8.23 15.62 -7.62
CA LEU A 239 -9.29 15.01 -6.84
C LEU A 239 -10.45 15.97 -6.65
N LYS A 240 -11.63 15.54 -7.07
CA LYS A 240 -12.88 16.30 -7.09
C LYS A 240 -13.94 15.64 -6.23
N ARG A 241 -15.06 16.34 -6.02
CA ARG A 241 -16.22 15.81 -5.29
C ARG A 241 -16.75 14.48 -5.86
N ALA A 242 -16.70 14.31 -7.18
CA ALA A 242 -17.15 13.08 -7.85
C ALA A 242 -16.33 11.84 -7.46
N ASP A 243 -15.11 12.03 -6.94
CA ASP A 243 -14.23 10.92 -6.55
C ASP A 243 -14.56 10.33 -5.17
N ARG A 244 -15.38 11.04 -4.38
CA ARG A 244 -15.67 10.68 -3.00
C ARG A 244 -16.28 9.29 -2.85
N ASP A 245 -17.13 8.88 -3.80
CA ASP A 245 -17.86 7.63 -3.71
C ASP A 245 -16.92 6.43 -3.88
N TRP A 246 -16.07 6.43 -4.90
CA TRP A 246 -15.11 5.33 -5.11
C TRP A 246 -13.98 5.35 -4.06
N LEU A 247 -13.57 6.53 -3.57
CA LEU A 247 -12.63 6.63 -2.45
C LEU A 247 -13.22 6.05 -1.16
N SER A 248 -14.53 6.21 -0.93
CA SER A 248 -15.23 5.59 0.21
C SER A 248 -15.29 4.06 0.07
N VAL A 249 -15.51 3.55 -1.15
CA VAL A 249 -15.42 2.11 -1.43
C VAL A 249 -14.02 1.59 -1.10
N LEU A 250 -12.96 2.31 -1.49
CA LEU A 250 -11.59 1.94 -1.17
C LEU A 250 -11.34 1.88 0.34
N ASP A 251 -11.75 2.92 1.07
CA ASP A 251 -11.54 3.02 2.52
C ASP A 251 -12.21 1.86 3.27
N GLY A 252 -13.43 1.50 2.87
CA GLY A 252 -14.14 0.34 3.38
C GLY A 252 -13.40 -0.98 3.09
N LYS A 253 -12.89 -1.15 1.88
CA LYS A 253 -12.12 -2.35 1.49
C LYS A 253 -10.79 -2.48 2.22
N ILE A 254 -10.10 -1.37 2.48
CA ILE A 254 -8.85 -1.35 3.24
C ILE A 254 -9.06 -1.86 4.68
N SER A 255 -10.22 -1.55 5.27
CA SER A 255 -10.58 -2.00 6.63
C SER A 255 -11.19 -3.41 6.67
N SER A 256 -11.53 -3.98 5.52
CA SER A 256 -12.20 -5.26 5.42
C SER A 256 -11.24 -6.43 5.61
N ASN A 257 -11.76 -7.49 6.25
CA ASN A 257 -11.08 -8.78 6.38
C ASN A 257 -11.55 -9.82 5.36
N ALA A 258 -12.43 -9.45 4.43
CA ALA A 258 -12.90 -10.36 3.39
C ALA A 258 -11.78 -10.70 2.40
N ASP A 259 -11.63 -11.98 2.05
CA ASP A 259 -10.57 -12.44 1.14
C ASP A 259 -10.62 -11.74 -0.22
N ALA A 260 -11.83 -11.46 -0.73
CA ALA A 260 -12.02 -10.72 -1.98
C ALA A 260 -11.45 -9.29 -1.89
N ASP A 261 -11.72 -8.57 -0.80
CA ASP A 261 -11.20 -7.20 -0.61
C ASP A 261 -9.68 -7.22 -0.45
N ILE A 262 -9.13 -8.18 0.31
CA ILE A 262 -7.68 -8.35 0.47
C ILE A 262 -7.00 -8.56 -0.89
N ARG A 263 -7.60 -9.39 -1.75
CA ARG A 263 -7.09 -9.66 -3.10
C ARG A 263 -7.12 -8.41 -3.99
N GLN A 264 -8.19 -7.62 -3.90
CA GLN A 264 -8.34 -6.36 -4.61
C GLN A 264 -7.32 -5.31 -4.18
N ILE A 265 -7.11 -5.13 -2.87
CA ILE A 265 -6.08 -4.25 -2.32
C ILE A 265 -4.68 -4.70 -2.77
N LYS A 266 -4.41 -6.00 -2.76
CA LYS A 266 -3.14 -6.55 -3.27
C LYS A 266 -2.95 -6.30 -4.77
N ALA A 267 -4.02 -6.39 -5.56
CA ALA A 267 -3.97 -6.07 -7.00
C ALA A 267 -3.61 -4.60 -7.25
N LEU A 268 -4.22 -3.68 -6.49
CA LEU A 268 -3.86 -2.25 -6.52
C LEU A 268 -2.40 -1.98 -6.13
N GLN A 269 -1.85 -2.72 -5.16
CA GLN A 269 -0.44 -2.62 -4.79
C GLN A 269 0.50 -3.06 -5.93
N TYR A 270 0.16 -4.11 -6.68
CA TYR A 270 0.93 -4.48 -7.87
C TYR A 270 0.81 -3.41 -8.96
N TYR A 271 -0.40 -2.93 -9.22
CA TYR A 271 -0.64 -1.89 -10.22
C TYR A 271 0.14 -0.60 -9.89
N TYR A 272 0.15 -0.18 -8.63
CA TYR A 272 0.99 0.91 -8.14
C TYR A 272 2.49 0.68 -8.42
N ARG A 273 2.99 -0.55 -8.24
CA ARG A 273 4.40 -0.85 -8.54
C ARG A 273 4.70 -0.72 -10.02
N ALA A 274 3.78 -1.16 -10.87
CA ALA A 274 3.85 -1.00 -12.32
C ALA A 274 3.91 0.47 -12.76
N TRP A 275 3.37 1.39 -11.95
CA TRP A 275 3.30 2.82 -12.26
C TRP A 275 4.65 3.51 -12.39
N PHE A 276 5.74 2.94 -11.87
CA PHE A 276 7.09 3.53 -11.96
C PHE A 276 7.97 2.89 -13.03
N LEU A 277 7.48 1.84 -13.68
CA LEU A 277 8.29 0.96 -14.51
C LEU A 277 8.16 1.32 -15.98
N ASP A 278 9.24 1.05 -16.71
CA ASP A 278 9.24 1.09 -18.17
C ASP A 278 8.37 -0.05 -18.73
N GLU A 279 8.03 0.04 -20.02
CA GLU A 279 7.01 -0.79 -20.66
C GLU A 279 7.26 -2.31 -20.49
N ALA A 280 8.48 -2.77 -20.75
CA ALA A 280 8.86 -4.18 -20.64
C ALA A 280 8.72 -4.73 -19.22
N GLU A 281 9.17 -3.95 -18.23
CA GLU A 281 9.14 -4.32 -16.81
C GLU A 281 7.73 -4.23 -16.22
N ARG A 282 6.89 -3.32 -16.76
CA ARG A 282 5.51 -3.15 -16.37
C ARG A 282 4.65 -4.35 -16.72
N PHE A 283 4.87 -4.98 -17.88
CA PHE A 283 4.07 -6.12 -18.34
C PHE A 283 3.91 -7.25 -17.31
N PRO A 284 4.98 -7.85 -16.74
CA PRO A 284 4.83 -8.90 -15.74
C PRO A 284 4.18 -8.40 -14.44
N ILE A 285 4.39 -7.15 -14.05
CA ILE A 285 3.76 -6.59 -12.85
C ILE A 285 2.25 -6.38 -13.05
N ASN A 286 1.83 -5.94 -14.24
CA ASN A 286 0.41 -5.89 -14.63
C ASN A 286 -0.22 -7.29 -14.67
N CYS A 287 0.52 -8.31 -15.12
CA CYS A 287 0.07 -9.71 -15.01
C CYS A 287 -0.16 -10.12 -13.56
N MET A 288 0.75 -9.76 -12.65
CA MET A 288 0.60 -10.04 -11.21
C MET A 288 -0.60 -9.32 -10.60
N ALA A 289 -0.89 -8.08 -11.04
CA ALA A 289 -2.09 -7.36 -10.63
C ALA A 289 -3.36 -8.12 -11.06
N LEU A 290 -3.42 -8.56 -12.32
CA LEU A 290 -4.52 -9.34 -12.85
C LEU A 290 -4.71 -10.67 -12.12
N ASP A 291 -3.61 -11.39 -11.86
CA ASP A 291 -3.63 -12.67 -11.15
C ASP A 291 -4.08 -12.51 -9.70
N SER A 292 -3.63 -11.45 -9.03
CA SER A 292 -4.10 -11.13 -7.68
C SER A 292 -5.61 -10.90 -7.67
N LEU A 293 -6.12 -10.20 -8.68
CA LEU A 293 -7.53 -9.87 -8.80
C LEU A 293 -8.40 -11.08 -9.18
N LEU A 294 -8.02 -11.84 -10.21
CA LEU A 294 -8.88 -12.84 -10.87
C LEU A 294 -8.33 -14.27 -10.84
N GLY A 295 -7.06 -14.48 -10.48
CA GLY A 295 -6.43 -15.81 -10.46
C GLY A 295 -7.01 -16.73 -9.39
N ALA A 296 -6.83 -18.04 -9.58
CA ALA A 296 -7.12 -19.05 -8.57
C ALA A 296 -5.99 -20.07 -8.55
N ASP A 297 -5.76 -20.69 -7.38
CA ASP A 297 -4.72 -21.70 -7.21
C ASP A 297 -4.96 -22.89 -8.14
N GLY A 298 -3.92 -23.32 -8.86
CA GLY A 298 -3.97 -24.47 -9.77
C GLY A 298 -4.64 -24.25 -11.13
N ALA A 299 -5.38 -23.15 -11.34
CA ALA A 299 -6.08 -22.86 -12.60
C ALA A 299 -6.02 -21.37 -13.01
N ALA A 300 -4.87 -20.71 -12.79
CA ALA A 300 -4.74 -19.25 -12.90
C ALA A 300 -5.23 -18.67 -14.24
N THR A 301 -4.81 -19.25 -15.38
CA THR A 301 -5.19 -18.71 -16.70
C THR A 301 -6.70 -18.84 -16.98
N GLU A 302 -7.30 -19.98 -16.66
CA GLU A 302 -8.74 -20.19 -16.87
C GLU A 302 -9.58 -19.30 -15.95
N SER A 303 -9.15 -19.15 -14.69
CA SER A 303 -9.77 -18.25 -13.72
C SER A 303 -9.72 -16.80 -14.19
N VAL A 304 -8.57 -16.34 -14.69
CA VAL A 304 -8.41 -14.98 -15.23
C VAL A 304 -9.32 -14.77 -16.45
N MET A 305 -9.34 -15.72 -17.40
CA MET A 305 -10.20 -15.62 -18.58
C MET A 305 -11.69 -15.57 -18.21
N THR A 306 -12.12 -16.42 -17.27
CA THR A 306 -13.50 -16.46 -16.80
C THR A 306 -13.88 -15.18 -16.06
N GLY A 307 -13.02 -14.72 -15.14
CA GLY A 307 -13.22 -13.47 -14.42
C GLY A 307 -13.29 -12.25 -15.34
N ALA A 308 -12.38 -12.17 -16.32
CA ALA A 308 -12.38 -11.11 -17.32
C ALA A 308 -13.65 -11.16 -18.17
N ARG A 309 -14.14 -12.34 -18.56
CA ARG A 309 -15.41 -12.50 -19.28
C ARG A 309 -16.60 -11.99 -18.50
N THR A 310 -16.67 -12.28 -17.21
CA THR A 310 -17.74 -11.78 -16.34
C THR A 310 -17.70 -10.26 -16.19
N LEU A 311 -16.51 -9.66 -16.11
CA LEU A 311 -16.37 -8.21 -15.87
C LEU A 311 -16.50 -7.37 -17.13
N LEU A 312 -15.87 -7.79 -18.23
CA LEU A 312 -15.68 -6.96 -19.41
C LEU A 312 -16.79 -7.13 -20.45
N GLY A 313 -17.48 -8.28 -20.48
CA GLY A 313 -18.59 -8.54 -21.40
C GLY A 313 -18.15 -8.83 -22.85
N GLU A 314 -19.10 -8.83 -23.78
CA GLU A 314 -18.90 -9.36 -25.15
C GLU A 314 -18.05 -8.47 -26.07
N GLU A 315 -17.81 -7.21 -25.70
CA GLU A 315 -17.07 -6.23 -26.51
C GLU A 315 -15.57 -6.57 -26.63
N VAL A 316 -15.06 -7.45 -25.76
CA VAL A 316 -13.66 -7.88 -25.77
C VAL A 316 -13.36 -8.88 -26.87
N GLU A 317 -12.27 -8.66 -27.60
CA GLU A 317 -11.73 -9.65 -28.54
C GLU A 317 -11.11 -10.86 -27.79
N TRP A 318 -11.92 -11.89 -27.50
CA TRP A 318 -11.48 -13.03 -26.67
C TRP A 318 -10.31 -13.84 -27.24
N GLU A 319 -10.17 -13.92 -28.56
CA GLU A 319 -8.99 -14.54 -29.18
C GLU A 319 -7.72 -13.74 -28.92
N ARG A 320 -7.83 -12.40 -28.92
CA ARG A 320 -6.74 -11.47 -28.63
C ARG A 320 -6.31 -11.60 -27.18
N LEU A 321 -7.26 -11.62 -26.24
CA LEU A 321 -6.97 -11.84 -24.82
C LEU A 321 -6.36 -13.23 -24.56
N SER A 322 -6.84 -14.28 -25.24
CA SER A 322 -6.29 -15.63 -25.12
C SER A 322 -4.80 -15.68 -25.54
N LEU A 323 -4.44 -14.99 -26.63
CA LEU A 323 -3.04 -14.88 -27.04
C LEU A 323 -2.21 -14.07 -26.04
N LEU A 324 -2.80 -13.01 -25.47
CA LEU A 324 -2.18 -12.20 -24.42
C LEU A 324 -1.89 -13.03 -23.16
N MET A 325 -2.80 -13.93 -22.77
CA MET A 325 -2.58 -14.85 -21.64
C MET A 325 -1.46 -15.87 -21.91
N ARG A 326 -1.26 -16.29 -23.17
CA ARG A 326 -0.13 -17.14 -23.56
C ARG A 326 1.20 -16.38 -23.52
N LEU A 327 1.18 -15.08 -23.84
CA LEU A 327 2.32 -14.18 -23.66
C LEU A 327 2.68 -14.03 -22.18
N ARG A 328 1.70 -13.75 -21.33
CA ARG A 328 1.85 -13.77 -19.86
C ARG A 328 2.53 -15.04 -19.38
N GLY A 329 2.05 -16.21 -19.78
CA GLY A 329 2.65 -17.49 -19.38
C GLY A 329 4.11 -17.65 -19.81
N SER A 330 4.50 -17.04 -20.94
CA SER A 330 5.90 -17.02 -21.40
C SER A 330 6.79 -16.22 -20.45
N VAL A 331 6.37 -15.01 -20.08
CA VAL A 331 7.17 -14.08 -19.28
C VAL A 331 7.17 -14.51 -17.81
N MET A 332 6.00 -14.81 -17.24
CA MET A 332 5.83 -15.12 -15.82
C MET A 332 6.48 -16.44 -15.37
N HIS A 333 6.67 -17.38 -16.29
CA HIS A 333 7.28 -18.68 -16.00
C HIS A 333 8.71 -18.82 -16.51
N GLY A 334 9.36 -17.70 -16.87
CA GLY A 334 10.77 -17.66 -17.27
C GLY A 334 11.05 -18.22 -18.67
N GLY A 335 10.03 -18.36 -19.52
CA GLY A 335 10.19 -18.74 -20.92
C GLY A 335 10.67 -17.59 -21.81
N ALA A 336 10.61 -16.35 -21.33
CA ALA A 336 11.22 -15.16 -21.93
C ALA A 336 11.62 -14.18 -20.81
N PRO A 337 12.80 -13.53 -20.86
CA PRO A 337 13.22 -12.53 -19.88
C PRO A 337 12.29 -11.31 -19.82
N ASP A 338 11.81 -10.86 -20.97
CA ASP A 338 10.78 -9.84 -21.10
C ASP A 338 9.75 -10.19 -22.20
N VAL A 339 8.77 -9.30 -22.38
CA VAL A 339 7.70 -9.49 -23.35
C VAL A 339 8.18 -9.44 -24.81
N TYR A 340 9.18 -8.62 -25.13
CA TYR A 340 9.72 -8.46 -26.48
C TYR A 340 10.54 -9.67 -26.93
N GLU A 341 11.20 -10.34 -25.99
CA GLU A 341 11.96 -11.58 -26.25
C GLU A 341 11.07 -12.82 -26.46
N SER A 342 9.76 -12.72 -26.22
CA SER A 342 8.85 -13.85 -26.48
C SER A 342 8.59 -14.03 -27.97
N SER A 343 8.76 -15.25 -28.49
CA SER A 343 8.32 -15.60 -29.86
C SER A 343 6.82 -15.41 -30.12
N LYS A 344 6.02 -15.20 -29.07
CA LYS A 344 4.60 -14.86 -29.16
C LYS A 344 4.35 -13.37 -29.39
N TYR A 345 5.32 -12.50 -29.09
CA TYR A 345 5.20 -11.05 -29.26
C TYR A 345 5.02 -10.69 -30.72
N SER A 346 5.95 -11.12 -31.58
CA SER A 346 5.88 -10.87 -33.02
C SER A 346 4.59 -11.42 -33.63
N LYS A 347 4.11 -12.57 -33.14
CA LYS A 347 2.83 -13.16 -33.57
C LYS A 347 1.63 -12.31 -33.16
N TYR A 348 1.64 -11.78 -31.94
CA TYR A 348 0.59 -10.91 -31.43
C TYR A 348 0.56 -9.60 -32.22
N TYR A 349 1.70 -8.93 -32.32
CA TYR A 349 1.82 -7.66 -33.00
C TYR A 349 1.49 -7.77 -34.49
N ALA A 350 1.96 -8.81 -35.17
CA ALA A 350 1.64 -9.04 -36.58
C ALA A 350 0.14 -9.30 -36.82
N LYS A 351 -0.58 -9.92 -35.87
CA LYS A 351 -2.01 -10.19 -36.02
C LYS A 351 -2.88 -8.97 -35.70
N TYR A 352 -2.54 -8.19 -34.67
CA TYR A 352 -3.42 -7.14 -34.13
C TYR A 352 -2.91 -5.71 -34.33
N GLY A 353 -1.68 -5.53 -34.82
CA GLY A 353 -1.08 -4.20 -35.07
C GLY A 353 -0.92 -3.33 -33.83
N THR A 354 -1.01 -3.91 -32.63
CA THR A 354 -0.98 -3.21 -31.34
C THR A 354 0.01 -3.89 -30.41
N ASP A 355 0.72 -3.10 -29.61
CA ASP A 355 1.62 -3.60 -28.59
C ASP A 355 0.83 -4.37 -27.50
N PRO A 356 1.16 -5.65 -27.20
CA PRO A 356 0.52 -6.40 -26.13
C PRO A 356 0.64 -5.76 -24.74
N ILE A 357 1.63 -4.90 -24.50
CA ILE A 357 1.77 -4.17 -23.23
C ILE A 357 0.61 -3.18 -23.06
N THR A 358 0.25 -2.47 -24.13
CA THR A 358 -0.87 -1.53 -24.15
C THR A 358 -2.20 -2.26 -23.89
N ASP A 359 -2.41 -3.39 -24.57
CA ASP A 359 -3.63 -4.19 -24.35
C ASP A 359 -3.69 -4.80 -22.94
N MET A 360 -2.56 -5.26 -22.39
CA MET A 360 -2.52 -5.75 -21.02
C MET A 360 -2.85 -4.64 -20.02
N ASP A 361 -2.29 -3.45 -20.20
CA ASP A 361 -2.60 -2.31 -19.36
C ASP A 361 -4.09 -1.94 -19.41
N ALA A 362 -4.69 -1.92 -20.60
CA ALA A 362 -6.11 -1.65 -20.78
C ALA A 362 -6.98 -2.69 -20.05
N VAL A 363 -6.72 -3.99 -20.26
CA VAL A 363 -7.46 -5.08 -19.62
C VAL A 363 -7.34 -5.04 -18.10
N VAL A 364 -6.13 -4.83 -17.58
CA VAL A 364 -5.88 -4.78 -16.13
C VAL A 364 -6.59 -3.59 -15.51
N THR A 365 -6.45 -2.42 -16.13
CA THR A 365 -7.09 -1.17 -15.68
C THR A 365 -8.60 -1.35 -15.60
N GLU A 366 -9.23 -1.86 -16.66
CA GLU A 366 -10.68 -2.01 -16.72
C GLU A 366 -11.19 -3.09 -15.75
N CYS A 367 -10.47 -4.22 -15.63
CA CYS A 367 -10.80 -5.23 -14.62
C CYS A 367 -10.74 -4.66 -13.20
N LEU A 368 -9.70 -3.87 -12.87
CA LEU A 368 -9.56 -3.23 -11.56
C LEU A 368 -10.70 -2.25 -11.30
N ARG A 369 -11.00 -1.37 -12.27
CA ARG A 369 -12.09 -0.39 -12.17
C ARG A 369 -13.43 -1.08 -11.88
N ARG A 370 -13.82 -2.05 -12.73
CA ARG A 370 -15.11 -2.74 -12.60
C ARG A 370 -15.19 -3.62 -11.36
N SER A 371 -14.14 -4.37 -11.03
CA SER A 371 -14.16 -5.30 -9.90
C SER A 371 -14.13 -4.61 -8.54
N ILE A 372 -13.37 -3.52 -8.41
CA ILE A 372 -13.14 -2.87 -7.12
C ILE A 372 -14.19 -1.78 -6.88
N PHE A 373 -14.48 -0.97 -7.89
CA PHE A 373 -15.25 0.27 -7.74
C PHE A 373 -16.59 0.24 -8.49
N GLY A 374 -16.71 -0.59 -9.52
CA GLY A 374 -17.93 -0.70 -10.32
C GLY A 374 -18.31 0.64 -10.96
N ALA A 375 -19.60 0.96 -10.93
CA ALA A 375 -20.14 2.18 -11.53
C ALA A 375 -19.75 3.48 -10.80
N SER A 376 -19.23 3.40 -9.58
CA SER A 376 -18.81 4.58 -8.81
C SER A 376 -17.48 5.16 -9.28
N PHE A 377 -16.71 4.43 -10.09
CA PHE A 377 -15.40 4.89 -10.54
C PHE A 377 -15.51 6.00 -11.58
N VAL A 378 -14.69 7.03 -11.43
CA VAL A 378 -14.63 8.15 -12.37
C VAL A 378 -13.20 8.27 -12.91
N GLU A 379 -13.06 8.15 -14.23
CA GLU A 379 -11.82 8.46 -14.92
C GLU A 379 -11.70 9.97 -15.13
N GLN A 380 -10.48 10.50 -15.06
CA GLN A 380 -10.25 11.91 -15.35
C GLN A 380 -10.42 12.19 -16.83
N THR A 381 -11.02 13.33 -17.12
CA THR A 381 -11.10 13.88 -18.46
C THR A 381 -9.69 14.13 -19.01
N ASP A 382 -9.50 13.89 -20.31
CA ASP A 382 -8.26 14.22 -21.00
C ASP A 382 -7.96 15.74 -20.80
N PRO A 383 -6.83 16.09 -20.17
CA PRO A 383 -6.49 17.49 -19.90
C PRO A 383 -6.27 18.32 -21.19
N TYR A 384 -6.05 17.66 -22.33
CA TYR A 384 -5.82 18.30 -23.62
C TYR A 384 -6.97 18.08 -24.61
N ALA A 385 -8.13 17.59 -24.16
CA ALA A 385 -9.27 17.28 -25.03
C ALA A 385 -9.63 18.44 -25.98
N ASP A 386 -9.72 19.66 -25.45
CA ASP A 386 -10.07 20.86 -26.22
C ASP A 386 -9.00 21.19 -27.29
N ILE A 387 -7.72 21.03 -26.93
CA ILE A 387 -6.60 21.26 -27.84
C ILE A 387 -6.61 20.20 -28.95
N VAL A 388 -6.80 18.93 -28.59
CA VAL A 388 -6.86 17.82 -29.55
C VAL A 388 -8.01 18.04 -30.54
N GLU A 389 -9.19 18.44 -30.06
CA GLU A 389 -10.34 18.69 -30.92
C GLU A 389 -10.11 19.88 -31.84
N GLN A 390 -9.56 20.99 -31.33
CA GLN A 390 -9.15 22.12 -32.16
C GLN A 390 -8.15 21.71 -33.24
N GLN A 391 -7.16 20.88 -32.93
CA GLN A 391 -6.19 20.42 -33.93
C GLN A 391 -6.80 19.44 -34.95
N ARG A 392 -7.85 18.69 -34.59
CA ARG A 392 -8.63 17.86 -35.52
C ARG A 392 -9.45 18.71 -36.48
N GLU A 393 -10.11 19.76 -35.99
CA GLU A 393 -10.84 20.72 -36.83
C GLU A 393 -9.92 21.39 -37.86
N LEU A 394 -8.66 21.63 -37.49
CA LEU A 394 -7.62 22.16 -38.38
C LEU A 394 -7.01 21.10 -39.32
N GLY A 395 -7.46 19.85 -39.28
CA GLY A 395 -6.95 18.76 -40.12
C GLY A 395 -5.52 18.32 -39.81
N ARG A 396 -4.98 18.67 -38.63
CA ARG A 396 -3.60 18.33 -38.23
C ARG A 396 -3.50 17.00 -37.50
N ILE A 397 -4.59 16.59 -36.85
CA ILE A 397 -4.72 15.28 -36.20
C ILE A 397 -5.82 14.50 -36.93
N PRO A 398 -5.62 13.21 -37.26
CA PRO A 398 -6.66 12.38 -37.83
C PRO A 398 -7.92 12.30 -36.93
N PRO A 399 -9.12 12.15 -37.51
CA PRO A 399 -10.33 11.92 -36.73
C PRO A 399 -10.23 10.63 -35.91
N ALA A 400 -10.88 10.61 -34.74
CA ALA A 400 -10.87 9.45 -33.84
C ALA A 400 -11.41 8.19 -34.55
N GLY A 401 -10.63 7.11 -34.60
CA GLY A 401 -11.11 5.82 -35.13
C GLY A 401 -10.10 4.90 -35.84
N SER A 402 -8.79 5.18 -35.86
CA SER A 402 -7.83 4.33 -36.59
C SER A 402 -7.27 3.14 -35.81
N GLY A 403 -7.45 3.05 -34.48
CA GLY A 403 -6.94 1.96 -33.65
C GLY A 403 -8.02 1.35 -32.77
N LYS A 404 -8.45 0.12 -33.05
CA LYS A 404 -9.29 -0.67 -32.15
C LYS A 404 -8.48 -1.19 -30.97
N THR A 405 -8.92 -0.89 -29.77
CA THR A 405 -8.33 -1.48 -28.57
C THR A 405 -8.86 -2.90 -28.37
N ILE A 406 -8.20 -3.71 -27.53
CA ILE A 406 -8.73 -5.04 -27.14
C ILE A 406 -10.12 -4.98 -26.49
N LEU A 407 -10.54 -3.81 -26.01
CA LEU A 407 -11.83 -3.57 -25.35
C LEU A 407 -12.91 -3.00 -26.29
N GLY A 408 -12.64 -2.87 -27.59
CA GLY A 408 -13.52 -2.23 -28.59
C GLY A 408 -12.80 -1.14 -29.36
#